data_AF-A0A5S3PTJ1-F1
#
_entry.id   AF-A0A5S3PTJ1-F1
#
_cell.length_a   1.000
_cell.length_b   1.000
_cell.length_c   1.000
_cell.angle_alpha   90.00
_cell.angle_beta   90.00
_cell.angle_gamma   90.00
#
_symmetry.space_group_name_H-M   'P 1'
#
loop_
_entity.id
_entity.type
_entity.pdbx_description
1 polymer ?
#
loop_
_entity_poly.entity_id
_entity_poly.type
_entity_poly.pdbx_seq_one_letter_code
_entity_poly.pdbx_strand_id
1 'polypeptide(L)'
;MAKVEVKQLLEAGVHFGHLTRKWNPNMAPYIYMERNGIHVINLYKTVAKLDEANEALSKIAASGRKILFVATKKQAKDIVAEKVAKVNMPYITERWPGGMLTNFVTIRKAVKKMAMIDRMKKDGTFLTLSKKERLQVDRLRAKLEKNLGSISDMTRLPGALFVVDTMREHIAVKEAQKLNIPIFAMVDTNSDPRDVDYLIPSNDDASKSIDIIMTQVTDAIAEGLAERKSEKQGEKEGKEEAPKAEAKKEAKAEPVAEEAPAVEETVAAVKKEAPKKEAKEEETKKEAAPKKAAKTKATKGDDLTKIEGVGPKAAEALTNAGLDTFAKVSKAKADKMKDILTEASSRLAHLDTGSWAKQAKMAADEKWDELKAWQDSVKGGVE
;
A
#
# COMPACT_ATOMS: atom_id res chain seq x y z
N MET A 1 2.92 3.01 -34.13
CA MET A 1 4.23 2.74 -33.51
C MET A 1 5.37 3.11 -34.45
N ALA A 2 6.26 4.01 -34.04
CA ALA A 2 7.60 4.12 -34.63
C ALA A 2 8.54 3.18 -33.87
N LYS A 3 9.12 2.17 -34.54
CA LYS A 3 9.95 1.14 -33.88
C LYS A 3 11.23 1.76 -33.31
N VAL A 4 11.59 1.36 -32.09
CA VAL A 4 12.81 1.83 -31.43
C VAL A 4 14.04 1.25 -32.11
N GLU A 5 14.97 2.09 -32.52
CA GLU A 5 16.28 1.61 -32.96
C GLU A 5 17.11 1.14 -31.77
N VAL A 6 17.78 -0.01 -31.91
CA VAL A 6 18.74 -0.55 -30.91
C VAL A 6 19.79 0.51 -30.53
N LYS A 7 20.17 1.40 -31.46
CA LYS A 7 21.06 2.53 -31.23
C LYS A 7 20.53 3.50 -30.15
N GLN A 8 19.25 3.84 -30.17
CA GLN A 8 18.64 4.75 -29.20
C GLN A 8 18.63 4.13 -27.79
N LEU A 9 18.34 2.84 -27.67
CA LEU A 9 18.42 2.09 -26.41
C LEU A 9 19.87 1.97 -25.89
N LEU A 10 20.85 1.88 -26.81
CA LEU A 10 22.27 1.88 -26.48
C LEU A 10 22.69 3.23 -25.88
N GLU A 11 22.39 4.33 -26.57
CA GLU A 11 22.70 5.72 -26.15
C GLU A 11 21.97 6.14 -24.86
N ALA A 12 20.76 5.62 -24.62
CA ALA A 12 20.02 5.82 -23.38
C ALA A 12 20.53 4.96 -22.19
N GLY A 13 21.44 4.02 -22.42
CA GLY A 13 22.03 3.18 -21.37
C GLY A 13 21.14 2.01 -20.91
N VAL A 14 20.14 1.62 -21.71
CA VAL A 14 19.17 0.54 -21.40
C VAL A 14 19.84 -0.82 -21.23
N HIS A 15 21.00 -1.00 -21.86
CA HIS A 15 21.79 -2.23 -21.90
C HIS A 15 22.63 -2.49 -20.64
N PHE A 16 22.80 -1.53 -19.73
CA PHE A 16 23.57 -1.75 -18.50
C PHE A 16 22.69 -2.46 -17.45
N GLY A 17 23.07 -3.67 -17.07
CA GLY A 17 22.48 -4.35 -15.91
C GLY A 17 23.25 -4.07 -14.61
N HIS A 18 23.03 -4.95 -13.64
CA HIS A 18 23.67 -4.94 -12.34
C HIS A 18 25.05 -5.61 -12.31
N LEU A 19 25.74 -5.45 -11.16
CA LEU A 19 26.98 -6.17 -10.84
C LEU A 19 26.78 -7.69 -10.86
N THR A 20 27.77 -8.44 -11.34
CA THR A 20 27.67 -9.90 -11.56
C THR A 20 27.54 -10.73 -10.28
N ARG A 21 27.81 -10.14 -9.10
CA ARG A 21 27.49 -10.72 -7.78
C ARG A 21 26.05 -10.51 -7.28
N LYS A 22 25.20 -9.83 -8.07
CA LYS A 22 23.80 -9.47 -7.71
C LYS A 22 22.76 -10.05 -8.67
N TRP A 23 23.17 -10.78 -9.70
CA TRP A 23 22.26 -11.26 -10.73
C TRP A 23 21.38 -12.43 -10.27
N ASN A 24 20.25 -12.62 -10.93
CA ASN A 24 19.41 -13.81 -10.83
C ASN A 24 19.74 -14.75 -12.01
N PRO A 25 20.10 -16.03 -11.77
CA PRO A 25 20.34 -17.02 -12.83
C PRO A 25 19.21 -17.15 -13.85
N ASN A 26 17.96 -16.86 -13.47
CA ASN A 26 16.80 -16.90 -14.38
C ASN A 26 16.86 -15.80 -15.46
N MET A 27 17.66 -14.74 -15.29
CA MET A 27 17.93 -13.71 -16.31
C MET A 27 19.01 -14.12 -17.33
N ALA A 28 19.65 -15.29 -17.21
CA ALA A 28 20.64 -15.79 -18.17
C ALA A 28 20.21 -15.71 -19.65
N PRO A 29 18.95 -15.99 -20.04
CA PRO A 29 18.53 -15.87 -21.43
C PRO A 29 18.53 -14.44 -21.99
N TYR A 30 18.53 -13.41 -21.13
CA TYR A 30 18.41 -12.00 -21.51
C TYR A 30 19.72 -11.22 -21.37
N ILE A 31 20.70 -11.78 -20.68
CA ILE A 31 22.08 -11.27 -20.61
C ILE A 31 22.82 -11.64 -21.90
N TYR A 32 23.63 -10.72 -22.42
CA TYR A 32 24.49 -10.92 -23.59
C TYR A 32 25.92 -11.29 -23.18
N MET A 33 26.51 -10.53 -22.25
CA MET A 33 27.88 -10.74 -21.77
C MET A 33 28.10 -10.07 -20.40
N GLU A 34 29.26 -10.30 -19.80
CA GLU A 34 29.81 -9.48 -18.71
C GLU A 34 30.89 -8.53 -19.25
N ARG A 35 30.95 -7.30 -18.73
CA ARG A 35 32.05 -6.37 -18.97
C ARG A 35 32.33 -5.58 -17.68
N ASN A 36 33.60 -5.56 -17.25
CA ASN A 36 34.06 -4.81 -16.07
C ASN A 36 33.26 -5.10 -14.77
N GLY A 37 32.82 -6.35 -14.56
CA GLY A 37 32.01 -6.74 -13.38
C GLY A 37 30.52 -6.40 -13.47
N ILE A 38 30.03 -5.94 -14.62
CA ILE A 38 28.64 -5.54 -14.89
C ILE A 38 28.08 -6.41 -16.03
N HIS A 39 26.84 -6.89 -15.89
CA HIS A 39 26.15 -7.58 -16.98
C HIS A 39 25.64 -6.60 -18.04
N VAL A 40 25.74 -7.01 -19.31
CA VAL A 40 25.15 -6.31 -20.46
C VAL A 40 23.89 -7.05 -20.91
N ILE A 41 22.77 -6.35 -20.95
CA ILE A 41 21.47 -6.87 -21.40
C ILE A 41 21.41 -6.90 -22.93
N ASN A 42 20.84 -7.95 -23.51
CA ASN A 42 20.71 -8.12 -24.95
C ASN A 42 19.59 -7.23 -25.53
N LEU A 43 19.96 -6.07 -26.08
CA LEU A 43 19.01 -5.10 -26.64
C LEU A 43 18.10 -5.64 -27.76
N TYR A 44 18.53 -6.65 -28.54
CA TYR A 44 17.64 -7.26 -29.53
C TYR A 44 16.47 -8.00 -28.86
N LYS A 45 16.71 -8.61 -27.70
CA LYS A 45 15.66 -9.22 -26.87
C LYS A 45 14.82 -8.15 -26.17
N THR A 46 15.42 -7.02 -25.76
CA THR A 46 14.69 -5.84 -25.26
C THR A 46 13.71 -5.31 -26.30
N VAL A 47 14.12 -5.09 -27.56
CA VAL A 47 13.23 -4.61 -28.62
C VAL A 47 12.10 -5.59 -28.91
N ALA A 48 12.42 -6.88 -29.11
CA ALA A 48 11.39 -7.89 -29.41
C ALA A 48 10.34 -8.01 -28.29
N LYS A 49 10.76 -7.93 -27.02
CA LYS A 49 9.85 -7.96 -25.87
C LYS A 49 9.12 -6.64 -25.61
N LEU A 50 9.71 -5.50 -25.98
CA LEU A 50 9.05 -4.20 -25.93
C LEU A 50 7.93 -4.10 -26.97
N ASP A 51 8.16 -4.59 -28.20
CA ASP A 51 7.12 -4.70 -29.24
C ASP A 51 5.94 -5.57 -28.76
N GLU A 52 6.23 -6.76 -28.21
CA GLU A 52 5.23 -7.69 -27.63
C GLU A 52 4.43 -7.06 -26.47
N ALA A 53 5.11 -6.35 -25.57
CA ALA A 53 4.49 -5.63 -24.46
C ALA A 53 3.61 -4.47 -24.96
N ASN A 54 4.09 -3.68 -25.92
CA ASN A 54 3.37 -2.54 -26.48
C ASN A 54 2.09 -2.97 -27.22
N GLU A 55 2.13 -4.05 -27.99
CA GLU A 55 0.96 -4.60 -28.68
C GLU A 55 -0.14 -5.01 -27.68
N ALA A 56 0.24 -5.71 -26.61
CA ALA A 56 -0.70 -6.11 -25.55
C ALA A 56 -1.22 -4.92 -24.73
N LEU A 57 -0.38 -3.92 -24.43
CA LEU A 57 -0.79 -2.70 -23.72
C LEU A 57 -1.74 -1.83 -24.55
N SER A 58 -1.50 -1.70 -25.86
CA SER A 58 -2.42 -1.01 -26.78
C SER A 58 -3.80 -1.69 -26.78
N LYS A 59 -3.87 -3.01 -26.96
CA LYS A 59 -5.13 -3.79 -26.91
C LYS A 59 -5.87 -3.63 -25.58
N ILE A 60 -5.14 -3.59 -24.45
CA ILE A 60 -5.74 -3.36 -23.13
C ILE A 60 -6.27 -1.93 -23.01
N ALA A 61 -5.57 -0.92 -23.54
CA ALA A 61 -6.04 0.46 -23.61
C ALA A 61 -7.27 0.63 -24.52
N ALA A 62 -7.30 -0.06 -25.66
CA ALA A 62 -8.43 -0.09 -26.60
C ALA A 62 -9.69 -0.73 -25.98
N SER A 63 -9.54 -1.84 -25.25
CA SER A 63 -10.64 -2.39 -24.42
C SER A 63 -11.18 -1.38 -23.39
N GLY A 64 -10.37 -0.39 -23.01
CA GLY A 64 -10.73 0.68 -22.09
C GLY A 64 -10.54 0.36 -20.62
N ARG A 65 -9.83 -0.73 -20.30
CA ARG A 65 -9.37 -0.99 -18.94
C ARG A 65 -8.21 -0.04 -18.62
N LYS A 66 -8.15 0.48 -17.40
CA LYS A 66 -7.05 1.36 -16.97
C LYS A 66 -5.80 0.54 -16.65
N ILE A 67 -4.64 0.95 -17.13
CA ILE A 67 -3.34 0.35 -16.82
C ILE A 67 -2.77 1.09 -15.61
N LEU A 68 -2.34 0.38 -14.56
CA LEU A 68 -1.80 0.97 -13.34
C LEU A 68 -0.27 0.90 -13.33
N PHE A 69 0.39 2.05 -13.33
CA PHE A 69 1.85 2.14 -13.27
C PHE A 69 2.36 2.19 -11.83
N VAL A 70 3.51 1.57 -11.54
CA VAL A 70 4.11 1.50 -10.20
C VAL A 70 5.63 1.70 -10.28
N ALA A 71 6.15 2.70 -9.57
CA ALA A 71 7.59 3.00 -9.54
C ALA A 71 7.97 3.87 -8.32
N THR A 72 8.37 3.28 -7.18
CA THR A 72 8.83 4.06 -6.01
C THR A 72 10.33 4.40 -6.06
N LYS A 73 11.02 4.00 -7.14
CA LYS A 73 12.45 4.23 -7.40
C LYS A 73 12.69 5.71 -7.74
N LYS A 74 13.64 6.37 -7.07
CA LYS A 74 13.83 7.84 -7.14
C LYS A 74 14.00 8.31 -8.59
N GLN A 75 14.76 7.56 -9.38
CA GLN A 75 15.08 7.84 -10.78
C GLN A 75 13.88 7.74 -11.73
N ALA A 76 12.80 7.09 -11.29
CA ALA A 76 11.59 6.84 -12.07
C ALA A 76 10.38 7.71 -11.67
N LYS A 77 10.32 8.20 -10.42
CA LYS A 77 9.13 8.86 -9.86
C LYS A 77 8.56 9.96 -10.75
N ASP A 78 9.40 10.91 -11.13
CA ASP A 78 8.97 12.12 -11.83
C ASP A 78 8.67 11.82 -13.31
N ILE A 79 9.45 10.93 -13.94
CA ILE A 79 9.26 10.44 -15.32
C ILE A 79 7.90 9.73 -15.44
N VAL A 80 7.63 8.76 -14.56
CA VAL A 80 6.40 7.98 -14.56
C VAL A 80 5.20 8.88 -14.25
N ALA A 81 5.32 9.84 -13.32
CA ALA A 81 4.26 10.81 -13.08
C ALA A 81 3.97 11.67 -14.31
N GLU A 82 5.00 12.23 -14.97
CA GLU A 82 4.83 13.14 -16.11
C GLU A 82 4.28 12.41 -17.36
N LYS A 83 4.89 11.28 -17.75
CA LYS A 83 4.52 10.55 -18.98
C LYS A 83 3.12 9.92 -18.83
N VAL A 84 2.84 9.28 -17.70
CA VAL A 84 1.57 8.55 -17.49
C VAL A 84 0.39 9.50 -17.25
N ALA A 85 0.62 10.70 -16.67
CA ALA A 85 -0.41 11.73 -16.58
C ALA A 85 -0.89 12.22 -17.97
N LYS A 86 0.01 12.33 -18.96
CA LYS A 86 -0.34 12.77 -20.33
C LYS A 86 -1.34 11.83 -21.02
N VAL A 87 -1.23 10.51 -20.79
CA VAL A 87 -2.20 9.51 -21.28
C VAL A 87 -3.40 9.29 -20.32
N ASN A 88 -3.51 10.06 -19.24
CA ASN A 88 -4.57 9.94 -18.24
C ASN A 88 -4.71 8.48 -17.74
N MET A 89 -3.61 7.87 -17.32
CA MET A 89 -3.60 6.55 -16.67
C MET A 89 -3.19 6.69 -15.19
N PRO A 90 -3.66 5.81 -14.30
CA PRO A 90 -3.29 5.85 -12.88
C PRO A 90 -1.84 5.38 -12.65
N TYR A 91 -1.14 6.01 -11.71
CA TYR A 91 0.26 5.70 -11.36
C TYR A 91 0.54 5.83 -9.86
N ILE A 92 1.42 5.00 -9.30
CA ILE A 92 1.88 5.06 -7.90
C ILE A 92 3.39 5.24 -7.87
N THR A 93 3.83 6.45 -7.54
CA THR A 93 5.25 6.83 -7.54
C THR A 93 5.85 6.99 -6.15
N GLU A 94 5.05 7.02 -5.08
CA GLU A 94 5.57 7.31 -3.73
C GLU A 94 5.81 6.08 -2.86
N ARG A 95 4.76 5.33 -2.53
CA ARG A 95 4.85 4.06 -1.78
C ARG A 95 3.64 3.18 -2.07
N TRP A 96 3.86 1.93 -2.45
CA TRP A 96 2.79 0.94 -2.51
C TRP A 96 2.21 0.66 -1.11
N PRO A 97 0.90 0.84 -0.87
CA PRO A 97 0.25 0.37 0.35
C PRO A 97 -0.10 -1.11 0.19
N GLY A 98 0.49 -2.01 0.98
CA GLY A 98 0.12 -3.43 0.96
C GLY A 98 -1.39 -3.61 1.20
N GLY A 99 -2.04 -4.41 0.35
CA GLY A 99 -3.49 -4.49 0.25
C GLY A 99 -4.09 -3.54 -0.80
N MET A 100 -3.29 -2.96 -1.69
CA MET A 100 -3.79 -1.95 -2.64
C MET A 100 -4.81 -2.53 -3.63
N LEU A 101 -4.52 -3.71 -4.18
CA LEU A 101 -5.39 -4.40 -5.12
C LEU A 101 -6.26 -5.42 -4.37
N THR A 102 -5.64 -6.20 -3.47
CA THR A 102 -6.30 -7.28 -2.73
C THR A 102 -7.30 -6.78 -1.67
N ASN A 103 -7.19 -5.54 -1.21
CA ASN A 103 -8.15 -4.86 -0.34
C ASN A 103 -8.61 -3.51 -0.95
N PHE A 104 -8.85 -3.49 -2.26
CA PHE A 104 -9.25 -2.30 -3.02
C PHE A 104 -10.51 -1.61 -2.48
N VAL A 105 -11.41 -2.33 -1.80
CA VAL A 105 -12.58 -1.75 -1.10
C VAL A 105 -12.15 -0.78 0.00
N THR A 106 -11.10 -1.09 0.75
CA THR A 106 -10.57 -0.20 1.81
C THR A 106 -9.78 0.96 1.23
N ILE A 107 -9.02 0.75 0.16
CA ILE A 107 -8.38 1.85 -0.59
C ILE A 107 -9.42 2.84 -1.12
N ARG A 108 -10.52 2.33 -1.69
CA ARG A 108 -11.63 3.18 -2.18
C ARG A 108 -12.31 3.97 -1.06
N LYS A 109 -12.32 3.48 0.19
CA LYS A 109 -12.76 4.27 1.37
C LYS A 109 -11.79 5.43 1.66
N ALA A 110 -10.48 5.23 1.53
CA ALA A 110 -9.48 6.30 1.69
C ALA A 110 -9.60 7.36 0.57
N VAL A 111 -9.78 6.94 -0.68
CA VAL A 111 -10.04 7.82 -1.83
C VAL A 111 -11.35 8.61 -1.64
N LYS A 112 -12.44 7.95 -1.22
CA LYS A 112 -13.71 8.66 -0.88
C LYS A 112 -13.52 9.69 0.23
N LYS A 113 -12.67 9.42 1.24
CA LYS A 113 -12.34 10.39 2.30
C LYS A 113 -11.56 11.60 1.76
N MET A 114 -10.72 11.41 0.74
CA MET A 114 -10.03 12.50 0.04
C MET A 114 -11.04 13.45 -0.64
N ALA A 115 -11.93 12.90 -1.46
CA ALA A 115 -12.99 13.67 -2.14
C ALA A 115 -13.99 14.32 -1.16
N MET A 116 -14.28 13.68 -0.03
CA MET A 116 -15.10 14.27 1.04
C MET A 116 -14.45 15.52 1.64
N ILE A 117 -13.12 15.54 1.80
CA ILE A 117 -12.41 16.72 2.29
C ILE A 117 -12.46 17.86 1.26
N ASP A 118 -12.33 17.56 -0.03
CA ASP A 118 -12.46 18.58 -1.09
C ASP A 118 -13.88 19.14 -1.19
N ARG A 119 -14.91 18.32 -0.94
CA ARG A 119 -16.28 18.79 -0.76
C ARG A 119 -16.40 19.71 0.46
N MET A 120 -15.96 19.28 1.65
CA MET A 120 -16.02 20.13 2.87
C MET A 120 -15.27 21.46 2.73
N LYS A 121 -14.24 21.53 1.87
CA LYS A 121 -13.53 22.78 1.52
C LYS A 121 -14.33 23.70 0.60
N LYS A 122 -15.09 23.15 -0.35
CA LYS A 122 -15.98 23.91 -1.25
C LYS A 122 -17.24 24.39 -0.52
N ASP A 123 -17.84 23.51 0.29
CA ASP A 123 -19.11 23.73 1.01
C ASP A 123 -18.95 24.64 2.24
N GLY A 124 -17.79 25.27 2.45
CA GLY A 124 -17.49 26.16 3.58
C GLY A 124 -17.35 25.48 4.95
N THR A 125 -17.83 24.24 5.12
CA THR A 125 -17.80 23.48 6.39
C THR A 125 -16.39 23.36 6.98
N PHE A 126 -15.35 23.34 6.14
CA PHE A 126 -13.96 23.34 6.58
C PHE A 126 -13.58 24.55 7.46
N LEU A 127 -14.29 25.68 7.34
CA LEU A 127 -14.01 26.90 8.11
C LEU A 127 -14.58 26.87 9.54
N THR A 128 -15.62 26.06 9.81
CA THR A 128 -16.20 25.93 11.16
C THR A 128 -15.31 25.14 12.11
N LEU A 129 -14.43 24.28 11.56
CA LEU A 129 -13.44 23.51 12.30
C LEU A 129 -12.39 24.43 12.98
N SER A 130 -11.88 24.01 14.13
CA SER A 130 -10.80 24.74 14.81
C SER A 130 -9.53 24.79 13.96
N LYS A 131 -8.64 25.76 14.25
CA LYS A 131 -7.33 25.88 13.57
C LYS A 131 -6.49 24.60 13.68
N LYS A 132 -6.65 23.82 14.76
CA LYS A 132 -5.97 22.54 15.01
C LYS A 132 -6.51 21.43 14.12
N GLU A 133 -7.83 21.33 14.00
CA GLU A 133 -8.50 20.31 13.19
C GLU A 133 -8.31 20.57 11.69
N ARG A 134 -8.43 21.83 11.23
CA ARG A 134 -8.10 22.22 9.86
C ARG A 134 -6.70 21.76 9.46
N LEU A 135 -5.69 22.05 10.30
CA LEU A 135 -4.31 21.63 10.07
C LEU A 135 -4.14 20.09 10.03
N GLN A 136 -4.93 19.34 10.82
CA GLN A 136 -4.93 17.88 10.75
C GLN A 136 -5.60 17.35 9.47
N VAL A 137 -6.71 17.96 9.05
CA VAL A 137 -7.44 17.61 7.82
C VAL A 137 -6.61 17.97 6.57
N ASP A 138 -5.91 19.11 6.56
CA ASP A 138 -4.99 19.50 5.49
C ASP A 138 -3.82 18.53 5.37
N ARG A 139 -3.18 18.18 6.49
CA ARG A 139 -2.09 17.18 6.52
C ARG A 139 -2.56 15.81 6.05
N LEU A 140 -3.80 15.41 6.39
CA LEU A 140 -4.41 14.19 5.88
C LEU A 140 -4.69 14.29 4.38
N ARG A 141 -5.23 15.42 3.90
CA ARG A 141 -5.56 15.65 2.48
C ARG A 141 -4.32 15.64 1.60
N ALA A 142 -3.24 16.31 2.02
CA ALA A 142 -1.96 16.31 1.33
C ALA A 142 -1.29 14.92 1.35
N LYS A 143 -1.39 14.18 2.46
CA LYS A 143 -0.92 12.79 2.53
C LYS A 143 -1.73 11.86 1.64
N LEU A 144 -3.04 12.06 1.50
CA LEU A 144 -3.87 11.29 0.59
C LEU A 144 -3.55 11.62 -0.88
N GLU A 145 -3.41 12.89 -1.24
CA GLU A 145 -3.01 13.32 -2.60
C GLU A 145 -1.70 12.65 -3.02
N LYS A 146 -0.65 12.83 -2.21
CA LYS A 146 0.71 12.38 -2.52
C LYS A 146 0.83 10.86 -2.67
N ASN A 147 -0.10 10.07 -2.13
CA ASN A 147 -0.06 8.60 -2.23
C ASN A 147 -1.14 8.01 -3.15
N LEU A 148 -2.28 8.68 -3.35
CA LEU A 148 -3.48 8.12 -3.97
C LEU A 148 -4.23 9.10 -4.91
N GLY A 149 -3.70 10.30 -5.19
CA GLY A 149 -4.33 11.31 -6.04
C GLY A 149 -4.67 10.81 -7.45
N SER A 150 -3.69 10.17 -8.08
CA SER A 150 -3.74 9.53 -9.40
C SER A 150 -4.73 8.37 -9.53
N ILE A 151 -5.16 7.76 -8.42
CA ILE A 151 -6.15 6.66 -8.42
C ILE A 151 -7.56 7.13 -8.03
N SER A 152 -7.78 8.45 -7.92
CA SER A 152 -9.05 9.03 -7.49
C SER A 152 -10.24 8.60 -8.37
N ASP A 153 -10.03 8.54 -9.69
CA ASP A 153 -11.02 8.11 -10.68
C ASP A 153 -11.15 6.58 -10.83
N MET A 154 -10.35 5.77 -10.11
CA MET A 154 -10.40 4.31 -10.22
C MET A 154 -11.63 3.72 -9.50
N THR A 155 -12.70 3.47 -10.27
CA THR A 155 -13.92 2.81 -9.79
C THR A 155 -13.81 1.28 -9.74
N ARG A 156 -12.93 0.68 -10.55
CA ARG A 156 -12.69 -0.76 -10.69
C ARG A 156 -11.19 -1.07 -10.58
N LEU A 157 -10.84 -2.35 -10.41
CA LEU A 157 -9.45 -2.82 -10.49
C LEU A 157 -8.86 -2.54 -11.89
N PRO A 158 -7.53 -2.39 -12.02
CA PRO A 158 -6.87 -2.13 -13.30
C PRO A 158 -6.98 -3.33 -14.26
N GLY A 159 -6.69 -3.06 -15.53
CA GLY A 159 -6.60 -4.06 -16.60
C GLY A 159 -5.27 -4.80 -16.64
N ALA A 160 -4.20 -4.08 -16.29
CA ALA A 160 -2.83 -4.57 -16.20
C ALA A 160 -2.08 -3.72 -15.16
N LEU A 161 -0.98 -4.27 -14.66
CA LEU A 161 0.01 -3.56 -13.85
C LEU A 161 1.27 -3.33 -14.70
N PHE A 162 1.83 -2.12 -14.69
CA PHE A 162 3.16 -1.84 -15.24
C PHE A 162 4.12 -1.47 -14.10
N VAL A 163 5.23 -2.18 -13.96
CA VAL A 163 6.16 -2.06 -12.82
C VAL A 163 7.56 -1.66 -13.28
N VAL A 164 8.17 -0.71 -12.56
CA VAL A 164 9.61 -0.41 -12.67
C VAL A 164 10.29 -0.91 -11.39
N ASP A 165 11.28 -1.79 -11.52
CA ASP A 165 11.98 -2.51 -10.43
C ASP A 165 11.08 -3.50 -9.67
N THR A 166 10.99 -4.73 -10.18
CA THR A 166 10.17 -5.80 -9.58
C THR A 166 10.68 -6.29 -8.23
N MET A 167 11.97 -6.20 -7.93
CA MET A 167 12.50 -6.53 -6.60
C MET A 167 11.99 -5.52 -5.55
N ARG A 168 12.02 -4.23 -5.90
CA ARG A 168 11.54 -3.14 -5.05
C ARG A 168 10.03 -3.24 -4.83
N GLU A 169 9.27 -3.40 -5.91
CA GLU A 169 7.80 -3.39 -5.88
C GLU A 169 7.16 -4.79 -5.77
N HIS A 170 7.89 -5.78 -5.26
CA HIS A 170 7.46 -7.18 -5.12
C HIS A 170 6.10 -7.38 -4.42
N ILE A 171 5.64 -6.43 -3.59
CA ILE A 171 4.31 -6.45 -2.98
C ILE A 171 3.22 -6.23 -4.04
N ALA A 172 3.43 -5.29 -4.97
CA ALA A 172 2.51 -5.01 -6.06
C ALA A 172 2.41 -6.19 -7.03
N VAL A 173 3.56 -6.81 -7.35
CA VAL A 173 3.66 -8.02 -8.17
C VAL A 173 2.85 -9.17 -7.54
N LYS A 174 3.10 -9.50 -6.26
CA LYS A 174 2.38 -10.58 -5.56
C LYS A 174 0.89 -10.32 -5.37
N GLU A 175 0.48 -9.05 -5.23
CA GLU A 175 -0.95 -8.68 -5.22
C GLU A 175 -1.62 -8.81 -6.58
N ALA A 176 -0.91 -8.51 -7.68
CA ALA A 176 -1.43 -8.66 -9.04
C ALA A 176 -1.52 -10.14 -9.46
N GLN A 177 -0.48 -10.94 -9.20
CA GLN A 177 -0.47 -12.39 -9.40
C GLN A 177 -1.68 -13.06 -8.71
N LYS A 178 -1.91 -12.73 -7.43
CA LYS A 178 -3.03 -13.27 -6.62
C LYS A 178 -4.43 -12.88 -7.14
N LEU A 179 -4.52 -11.90 -8.04
CA LEU A 179 -5.77 -11.43 -8.65
C LEU A 179 -5.83 -11.68 -10.16
N ASN A 180 -4.86 -12.42 -10.72
CA ASN A 180 -4.74 -12.67 -12.15
C ASN A 180 -4.78 -11.38 -13.00
N ILE A 181 -4.17 -10.30 -12.50
CA ILE A 181 -3.97 -9.05 -13.23
C ILE A 181 -2.64 -9.17 -13.96
N PRO A 182 -2.60 -9.10 -15.30
CA PRO A 182 -1.37 -9.29 -16.07
C PRO A 182 -0.33 -8.19 -15.75
N ILE A 183 0.91 -8.63 -15.63
CA ILE A 183 2.04 -7.83 -15.16
C ILE A 183 3.01 -7.59 -16.32
N PHE A 184 3.24 -6.31 -16.58
CA PHE A 184 4.25 -5.79 -17.48
C PHE A 184 5.34 -5.18 -16.61
N ALA A 185 6.62 -5.38 -16.91
CA ALA A 185 7.67 -4.79 -16.09
C ALA A 185 8.98 -4.50 -16.82
N MET A 186 9.63 -3.41 -16.41
CA MET A 186 11.07 -3.23 -16.60
C MET A 186 11.81 -4.11 -15.58
N VAL A 187 12.68 -4.99 -16.08
CA VAL A 187 13.37 -6.01 -15.27
C VAL A 187 14.87 -5.97 -15.57
N ASP A 188 15.66 -5.57 -14.57
CA ASP A 188 17.12 -5.71 -14.60
C ASP A 188 17.52 -7.16 -14.25
N THR A 189 18.74 -7.54 -14.64
CA THR A 189 19.47 -8.78 -14.35
C THR A 189 19.45 -9.28 -12.90
N ASN A 190 19.09 -8.44 -11.92
CA ASN A 190 18.93 -8.79 -10.50
C ASN A 190 17.58 -9.47 -10.17
N SER A 191 16.58 -9.28 -11.01
CA SER A 191 15.17 -9.60 -10.77
C SER A 191 14.80 -10.97 -11.35
N ASP A 192 13.68 -11.56 -10.92
CA ASP A 192 13.19 -12.80 -11.52
C ASP A 192 12.23 -12.53 -12.69
N PRO A 193 12.54 -12.98 -13.92
CA PRO A 193 11.65 -12.80 -15.06
C PRO A 193 10.39 -13.68 -14.99
N ARG A 194 10.34 -14.68 -14.11
CA ARG A 194 9.19 -15.61 -13.99
C ARG A 194 7.99 -15.00 -13.26
N ASP A 195 8.21 -13.92 -12.52
CA ASP A 195 7.15 -13.23 -11.76
C ASP A 195 6.31 -12.29 -12.64
N VAL A 196 6.63 -12.15 -13.93
CA VAL A 196 6.11 -11.14 -14.88
C VAL A 196 5.63 -11.80 -16.17
N ASP A 197 4.41 -11.51 -16.61
CA ASP A 197 3.86 -12.03 -17.87
C ASP A 197 4.55 -11.40 -19.10
N TYR A 198 4.68 -10.06 -19.09
CA TYR A 198 5.27 -9.26 -20.17
C TYR A 198 6.55 -8.56 -19.68
N LEU A 199 7.60 -9.37 -19.60
CA LEU A 199 8.98 -8.98 -19.28
C LEU A 199 9.57 -8.02 -20.32
N ILE A 200 10.08 -6.86 -19.90
CA ILE A 200 10.95 -5.98 -20.70
C ILE A 200 12.35 -5.97 -20.08
N PRO A 201 13.34 -6.69 -20.64
CA PRO A 201 14.71 -6.71 -20.10
C PRO A 201 15.39 -5.35 -20.29
N SER A 202 15.64 -4.62 -19.19
CA SER A 202 16.09 -3.22 -19.27
C SER A 202 16.66 -2.71 -17.95
N ASN A 203 17.61 -1.76 -18.03
CA ASN A 203 18.12 -0.98 -16.91
C ASN A 203 17.01 -0.17 -16.21
N ASP A 204 16.78 -0.39 -14.91
CA ASP A 204 15.79 0.33 -14.10
C ASP A 204 16.41 1.35 -13.11
N ASP A 205 17.74 1.50 -13.09
CA ASP A 205 18.46 2.48 -12.27
C ASP A 205 18.77 3.79 -13.02
N ALA A 206 18.87 3.77 -14.34
CA ALA A 206 19.16 4.95 -15.16
C ALA A 206 17.88 5.67 -15.61
N SER A 207 17.72 6.95 -15.19
CA SER A 207 16.59 7.79 -15.62
C SER A 207 16.42 7.88 -17.15
N LYS A 208 17.51 7.89 -17.94
CA LYS A 208 17.42 7.88 -19.41
C LYS A 208 16.82 6.57 -19.96
N SER A 209 17.14 5.43 -19.35
CA SER A 209 16.58 4.12 -19.72
C SER A 209 15.08 4.06 -19.40
N ILE A 210 14.70 4.53 -18.19
CA ILE A 210 13.31 4.64 -17.79
C ILE A 210 12.56 5.58 -18.74
N ASP A 211 13.12 6.73 -19.10
CA ASP A 211 12.45 7.70 -19.99
C ASP A 211 12.15 7.12 -21.38
N ILE A 212 13.11 6.46 -22.04
CA ILE A 212 12.89 5.93 -23.40
C ILE A 212 11.88 4.77 -23.40
N ILE A 213 11.96 3.86 -22.42
CA ILE A 213 11.00 2.74 -22.30
C ILE A 213 9.60 3.26 -21.92
N MET A 214 9.51 4.17 -20.94
CA MET A 214 8.23 4.76 -20.54
C MET A 214 7.57 5.55 -21.68
N THR A 215 8.34 6.28 -22.49
CA THR A 215 7.82 7.03 -23.64
C THR A 215 7.12 6.08 -24.61
N GLN A 216 7.82 5.03 -25.06
CA GLN A 216 7.31 4.04 -26.00
C GLN A 216 6.06 3.32 -25.47
N VAL A 217 6.06 2.96 -24.18
CA VAL A 217 4.90 2.37 -23.51
C VAL A 217 3.72 3.34 -23.43
N THR A 218 3.96 4.63 -23.15
CA THR A 218 2.87 5.63 -23.15
C THR A 218 2.37 5.97 -24.55
N ASP A 219 3.22 5.92 -25.57
CA ASP A 219 2.85 6.19 -26.96
C ASP A 219 1.99 5.03 -27.52
N ALA A 220 2.35 3.78 -27.25
CA ALA A 220 1.51 2.61 -27.60
C ALA A 220 0.14 2.64 -26.89
N ILE A 221 0.09 3.11 -25.64
CA ILE A 221 -1.18 3.33 -24.93
C ILE A 221 -1.97 4.52 -25.50
N ALA A 222 -1.29 5.56 -25.99
CA ALA A 222 -1.94 6.69 -26.66
C ALA A 222 -2.56 6.28 -28.00
N GLU A 223 -1.87 5.43 -28.77
CA GLU A 223 -2.39 4.83 -30.01
C GLU A 223 -3.66 3.98 -29.73
N GLY A 224 -3.62 3.03 -28.80
CA GLY A 224 -4.81 2.23 -28.43
C GLY A 224 -5.95 3.05 -27.80
N LEU A 225 -5.65 4.16 -27.13
CA LEU A 225 -6.66 5.13 -26.67
C LEU A 225 -7.24 6.00 -27.80
N ALA A 226 -6.55 6.14 -28.93
CA ALA A 226 -7.02 6.84 -30.12
C ALA A 226 -7.89 5.94 -31.00
N GLU A 227 -7.45 4.70 -31.26
CA GLU A 227 -8.23 3.66 -31.96
C GLU A 227 -9.64 3.55 -31.35
N ARG A 228 -9.71 3.41 -30.03
CA ARG A 228 -10.95 3.36 -29.24
C ARG A 228 -11.86 4.60 -29.38
N LYS A 229 -11.30 5.79 -29.67
CA LYS A 229 -12.10 7.00 -29.90
C LYS A 229 -12.73 6.94 -31.29
N SER A 230 -11.94 6.59 -32.31
CA SER A 230 -12.42 6.42 -33.68
C SER A 230 -13.50 5.33 -33.79
N GLU A 231 -13.33 4.16 -33.16
CA GLU A 231 -14.37 3.12 -33.10
C GLU A 231 -15.69 3.67 -32.55
N LYS A 232 -15.62 4.43 -31.45
CA LYS A 232 -16.79 5.05 -30.78
C LYS A 232 -17.35 6.29 -31.49
N GLN A 233 -16.69 6.76 -32.54
CA GLN A 233 -17.21 7.80 -33.43
C GLN A 233 -17.93 7.13 -34.61
N GLY A 234 -17.31 6.13 -35.24
CA GLY A 234 -17.95 5.29 -36.26
C GLY A 234 -19.21 4.57 -35.76
N GLU A 235 -19.21 4.04 -34.53
CA GLU A 235 -20.41 3.45 -33.89
C GLU A 235 -21.56 4.45 -33.63
N LYS A 236 -21.29 5.76 -33.71
CA LYS A 236 -22.30 6.83 -33.56
C LYS A 236 -22.77 7.35 -34.90
N GLU A 237 -21.84 7.65 -35.80
CA GLU A 237 -22.13 8.12 -37.16
C GLU A 237 -22.94 7.05 -37.92
N GLY A 238 -22.54 5.78 -37.83
CA GLY A 238 -23.31 4.62 -38.32
C GLY A 238 -24.65 4.34 -37.59
N LYS A 239 -25.05 5.17 -36.63
CA LYS A 239 -26.40 5.17 -36.02
C LYS A 239 -27.24 6.39 -36.37
N GLU A 240 -26.66 7.42 -37.00
CA GLU A 240 -27.39 8.56 -37.55
C GLU A 240 -27.75 8.35 -39.04
N GLU A 241 -27.01 7.52 -39.78
CA GLU A 241 -27.32 7.16 -41.19
C GLU A 241 -28.39 6.05 -41.37
N ALA A 242 -29.06 5.59 -40.32
CA ALA A 242 -30.15 4.61 -40.44
C ALA A 242 -31.42 5.26 -41.05
N PRO A 243 -31.86 4.93 -42.28
CA PRO A 243 -32.96 5.67 -42.92
C PRO A 243 -34.31 5.33 -42.29
N LYS A 244 -35.08 6.35 -41.91
CA LYS A 244 -36.51 6.21 -41.59
C LYS A 244 -37.31 5.95 -42.86
N ALA A 245 -37.49 4.69 -43.23
CA ALA A 245 -38.51 4.27 -44.18
C ALA A 245 -39.78 3.83 -43.42
N GLU A 246 -40.89 4.55 -43.60
CA GLU A 246 -42.21 4.07 -43.14
C GLU A 246 -42.75 2.98 -44.07
N ALA A 247 -43.26 1.90 -43.49
CA ALA A 247 -44.25 1.03 -44.11
C ALA A 247 -45.31 0.67 -43.07
N LYS A 248 -46.58 0.95 -43.36
CA LYS A 248 -47.72 0.78 -42.43
C LYS A 248 -48.60 -0.39 -42.85
N LYS A 249 -49.04 -1.18 -41.86
CA LYS A 249 -50.24 -2.05 -41.84
C LYS A 249 -50.30 -3.20 -42.86
N GLU A 250 -50.56 -4.40 -42.34
CA GLU A 250 -51.94 -4.95 -42.35
C GLU A 250 -52.15 -5.87 -41.13
N ALA A 251 -53.39 -6.33 -40.88
CA ALA A 251 -53.75 -6.96 -39.59
C ALA A 251 -54.87 -8.01 -39.68
N LYS A 252 -54.68 -9.15 -39.00
CA LYS A 252 -55.63 -10.20 -38.54
C LYS A 252 -54.79 -11.32 -37.87
N ALA A 253 -55.23 -12.07 -36.86
CA ALA A 253 -56.42 -12.00 -36.00
C ALA A 253 -56.13 -12.66 -34.62
N GLU A 254 -57.08 -12.55 -33.70
CA GLU A 254 -57.09 -13.03 -32.30
C GLU A 254 -57.47 -14.55 -32.18
N PRO A 255 -57.69 -15.13 -30.99
CA PRO A 255 -56.85 -15.18 -29.78
C PRO A 255 -56.75 -16.61 -29.16
N VAL A 256 -55.94 -16.76 -28.10
CA VAL A 256 -56.24 -17.68 -26.97
C VAL A 256 -55.94 -16.93 -25.66
N ALA A 257 -56.72 -17.17 -24.61
CA ALA A 257 -56.62 -16.51 -23.29
C ALA A 257 -55.97 -17.44 -22.24
N GLU A 258 -56.27 -17.21 -20.95
CA GLU A 258 -55.95 -18.10 -19.81
C GLU A 258 -54.45 -18.07 -19.38
N GLU A 259 -54.08 -17.78 -18.12
CA GLU A 259 -54.86 -17.28 -16.98
C GLU A 259 -53.93 -16.48 -16.02
N ALA A 260 -54.53 -15.72 -15.11
CA ALA A 260 -53.87 -15.27 -13.88
C ALA A 260 -54.37 -16.14 -12.71
N PRO A 261 -53.63 -16.24 -11.61
CA PRO A 261 -53.99 -15.32 -10.53
C PRO A 261 -52.80 -14.67 -9.82
N ALA A 262 -53.06 -13.50 -9.25
CA ALA A 262 -52.20 -12.89 -8.24
C ALA A 262 -52.69 -13.27 -6.84
N VAL A 263 -51.78 -13.40 -5.88
CA VAL A 263 -52.10 -13.28 -4.45
C VAL A 263 -51.06 -12.38 -3.78
N GLU A 264 -51.61 -11.36 -3.14
CA GLU A 264 -51.10 -10.48 -2.08
C GLU A 264 -50.03 -11.13 -1.17
N GLU A 265 -48.90 -10.46 -0.94
CA GLU A 265 -48.71 -9.37 0.05
C GLU A 265 -48.67 -9.87 1.51
N THR A 266 -47.60 -9.54 2.22
CA THR A 266 -47.67 -9.32 3.68
C THR A 266 -46.52 -8.43 4.14
N VAL A 267 -46.85 -7.28 4.72
CA VAL A 267 -45.86 -6.33 5.26
C VAL A 267 -45.58 -6.66 6.73
N ALA A 268 -44.33 -6.96 7.07
CA ALA A 268 -43.91 -7.28 8.44
C ALA A 268 -42.92 -6.25 9.00
N ALA A 269 -43.43 -5.13 9.51
CA ALA A 269 -42.62 -4.13 10.20
C ALA A 269 -42.32 -4.57 11.64
N VAL A 270 -41.04 -4.61 12.04
CA VAL A 270 -40.63 -4.76 13.44
C VAL A 270 -39.93 -3.49 13.90
N LYS A 271 -40.65 -2.70 14.71
CA LYS A 271 -40.15 -1.53 15.42
C LYS A 271 -40.42 -1.74 16.90
N LYS A 272 -39.38 -1.81 17.73
CA LYS A 272 -39.50 -1.77 19.19
C LYS A 272 -38.34 -1.01 19.80
N GLU A 273 -38.61 -0.35 20.92
CA GLU A 273 -37.79 0.76 21.42
C GLU A 273 -36.77 0.34 22.47
N ALA A 274 -35.81 1.24 22.73
CA ALA A 274 -34.94 1.15 23.89
C ALA A 274 -35.64 1.73 25.14
N PRO A 275 -35.31 1.25 26.35
CA PRO A 275 -35.52 2.02 27.57
C PRO A 275 -34.34 2.98 27.81
N LYS A 276 -34.64 4.17 28.35
CA LYS A 276 -33.66 5.21 28.73
C LYS A 276 -33.82 5.57 30.20
N LYS A 277 -32.72 5.58 30.94
CA LYS A 277 -32.49 6.27 32.23
C LYS A 277 -31.00 6.66 32.22
N GLU A 278 -30.55 7.88 32.50
CA GLU A 278 -30.89 8.88 33.55
C GLU A 278 -30.60 8.40 34.97
N ALA A 279 -29.93 9.17 35.84
CA ALA A 279 -29.01 10.29 35.62
C ALA A 279 -28.25 10.52 36.94
N LYS A 280 -26.99 10.97 36.88
CA LYS A 280 -26.46 11.91 37.88
C LYS A 280 -25.21 12.62 37.36
N GLU A 281 -25.12 13.91 37.67
CA GLU A 281 -23.95 14.74 37.38
C GLU A 281 -22.93 14.65 38.52
N GLU A 282 -21.66 14.93 38.21
CA GLU A 282 -20.99 15.98 38.98
C GLU A 282 -19.97 16.73 38.10
N GLU A 283 -19.89 18.04 38.32
CA GLU A 283 -18.84 18.90 37.79
C GLU A 283 -17.48 18.54 38.44
N THR A 284 -16.27 18.61 37.85
CA THR A 284 -15.74 19.21 36.60
C THR A 284 -14.20 18.92 36.53
N LYS A 285 -13.21 19.65 35.96
CA LYS A 285 -13.06 20.97 35.26
C LYS A 285 -11.82 20.94 34.32
N LYS A 286 -11.61 22.04 33.59
CA LYS A 286 -10.39 22.57 32.91
C LYS A 286 -9.05 21.81 33.11
N GLU A 287 -8.34 21.40 32.03
CA GLU A 287 -7.27 22.18 31.32
C GLU A 287 -5.85 21.78 31.81
N ALA A 288 -4.77 21.63 31.03
CA ALA A 288 -4.49 21.80 29.59
C ALA A 288 -3.57 20.67 29.05
N ALA A 289 -3.14 20.76 27.78
CA ALA A 289 -2.16 19.84 27.18
C ALA A 289 -0.90 20.56 26.63
N PRO A 290 0.31 20.17 27.07
CA PRO A 290 1.56 20.30 26.30
C PRO A 290 1.75 19.01 25.47
N LYS A 291 1.94 19.06 24.14
CA LYS A 291 3.18 19.39 23.41
C LYS A 291 4.39 18.51 23.76
N LYS A 292 5.00 17.92 22.72
CA LYS A 292 6.38 17.42 22.78
C LYS A 292 7.34 18.57 23.07
N ALA A 293 8.05 18.47 24.20
CA ALA A 293 9.39 18.99 24.41
C ALA A 293 10.24 17.76 24.80
N ALA A 294 11.39 17.53 24.17
CA ALA A 294 12.73 17.90 24.65
C ALA A 294 13.17 17.11 25.90
N LYS A 295 14.41 16.60 25.89
CA LYS A 295 14.96 15.72 26.94
C LYS A 295 14.99 16.42 28.31
N THR A 296 14.05 16.12 29.19
CA THR A 296 14.18 16.40 30.63
C THR A 296 15.01 15.29 31.29
N LYS A 297 16.05 15.68 32.04
CA LYS A 297 16.73 14.75 32.96
C LYS A 297 15.79 14.47 34.13
N ALA A 298 15.59 13.20 34.46
CA ALA A 298 15.04 12.76 35.74
C ALA A 298 15.90 11.61 36.26
N THR A 299 16.11 11.58 37.59
CA THR A 299 16.57 10.48 38.45
C THR A 299 17.55 9.42 37.90
N LYS A 300 18.67 9.22 38.63
CA LYS A 300 19.44 7.96 38.57
C LYS A 300 18.59 6.82 39.16
N GLY A 301 17.77 6.19 38.34
CA GLY A 301 17.26 4.83 38.59
C GLY A 301 18.18 3.79 37.97
N ASP A 302 18.00 2.53 38.34
CA ASP A 302 18.69 1.40 37.72
C ASP A 302 17.99 0.96 36.42
N ASP A 303 18.75 0.36 35.50
CA ASP A 303 18.18 -0.24 34.29
C ASP A 303 17.55 -1.61 34.58
N LEU A 304 16.29 -1.58 35.00
CA LEU A 304 15.51 -2.77 35.33
C LEU A 304 15.33 -3.74 34.15
N THR A 305 15.61 -3.34 32.90
CA THR A 305 15.52 -4.24 31.74
C THR A 305 16.63 -5.29 31.68
N LYS A 306 17.62 -5.21 32.59
CA LYS A 306 18.61 -6.28 32.83
C LYS A 306 18.05 -7.51 33.58
N ILE A 307 16.84 -7.42 34.11
CA ILE A 307 16.14 -8.55 34.73
C ILE A 307 15.38 -9.30 33.62
N GLU A 308 15.66 -10.59 33.46
CA GLU A 308 14.98 -11.43 32.48
C GLU A 308 13.47 -11.51 32.81
N GLY A 309 12.63 -11.27 31.81
CA GLY A 309 11.18 -11.10 31.94
C GLY A 309 10.72 -9.64 32.06
N VAL A 310 11.58 -8.71 32.51
CA VAL A 310 11.23 -7.28 32.65
C VAL A 310 11.38 -6.54 31.32
N GLY A 311 10.37 -6.67 30.46
CA GLY A 311 10.28 -5.87 29.23
C GLY A 311 10.14 -4.37 29.53
N PRO A 312 10.44 -3.46 28.57
CA PRO A 312 10.50 -2.01 28.83
C PRO A 312 9.24 -1.39 29.47
N LYS A 313 8.05 -1.94 29.20
CA LYS A 313 6.79 -1.48 29.82
C LYS A 313 6.59 -1.96 31.25
N ALA A 314 7.17 -3.10 31.62
CA ALA A 314 7.22 -3.55 33.01
C ALA A 314 8.20 -2.70 33.81
N ALA A 315 9.38 -2.38 33.25
CA ALA A 315 10.33 -1.44 33.85
C ALA A 315 9.69 -0.04 34.07
N GLU A 316 8.97 0.48 33.07
CA GLU A 316 8.24 1.75 33.17
C GLU A 316 7.16 1.71 34.26
N ALA A 317 6.35 0.64 34.34
CA ALA A 317 5.33 0.46 35.37
C ALA A 317 5.92 0.36 36.79
N LEU A 318 6.97 -0.43 36.99
CA LEU A 318 7.67 -0.57 38.27
C LEU A 318 8.29 0.77 38.72
N THR A 319 8.94 1.48 37.81
CA THR A 319 9.54 2.80 38.08
C THR A 319 8.47 3.81 38.51
N ASN A 320 7.34 3.85 37.80
CA ASN A 320 6.21 4.74 38.14
C ASN A 320 5.56 4.39 39.49
N ALA A 321 5.62 3.12 39.92
CA ALA A 321 5.22 2.68 41.25
C ALA A 321 6.31 2.86 42.34
N GLY A 322 7.39 3.58 42.04
CA GLY A 322 8.47 3.90 42.98
C GLY A 322 9.53 2.81 43.16
N LEU A 323 9.42 1.69 42.44
CA LEU A 323 10.42 0.63 42.35
C LEU A 323 11.40 0.96 41.21
N ASP A 324 12.26 1.95 41.44
CA ASP A 324 13.19 2.55 40.47
C ASP A 324 14.64 2.01 40.52
N THR A 325 14.92 1.06 41.42
CA THR A 325 16.26 0.53 41.71
C THR A 325 16.23 -0.96 42.03
N PHE A 326 17.29 -1.70 41.70
CA PHE A 326 17.44 -3.13 41.98
C PHE A 326 17.28 -3.43 43.48
N ALA A 327 17.82 -2.56 44.34
CA ALA A 327 17.73 -2.66 45.80
C ALA A 327 16.31 -2.42 46.38
N LYS A 328 15.37 -1.89 45.58
CA LYS A 328 13.93 -1.83 45.90
C LYS A 328 13.18 -3.02 45.33
N VAL A 329 13.45 -3.41 44.08
CA VAL A 329 12.82 -4.57 43.42
C VAL A 329 13.16 -5.87 44.17
N SER A 330 14.39 -6.05 44.65
CA SER A 330 14.80 -7.22 45.46
C SER A 330 14.12 -7.33 46.82
N LYS A 331 13.46 -6.26 47.30
CA LYS A 331 12.68 -6.21 48.54
C LYS A 331 11.17 -6.24 48.29
N ALA A 332 10.73 -6.23 47.03
CA ALA A 332 9.32 -6.34 46.67
C ALA A 332 8.88 -7.81 46.63
N LYS A 333 7.67 -8.10 47.12
CA LYS A 333 7.03 -9.41 46.93
C LYS A 333 6.57 -9.55 45.48
N ALA A 334 6.62 -10.78 44.95
CA ALA A 334 6.14 -11.11 43.61
C ALA A 334 4.69 -10.64 43.38
N ASP A 335 3.80 -10.94 44.32
CA ASP A 335 2.38 -10.55 44.27
C ASP A 335 2.22 -9.04 44.06
N LYS A 336 2.90 -8.23 44.88
CA LYS A 336 2.84 -6.77 44.80
C LYS A 336 3.39 -6.24 43.46
N MET A 337 4.40 -6.88 42.89
CA MET A 337 4.88 -6.53 41.53
C MET A 337 3.85 -6.89 40.47
N LYS A 338 3.17 -8.04 40.61
CA LYS A 338 2.11 -8.49 39.70
C LYS A 338 0.86 -7.61 39.76
N ASP A 339 0.50 -7.12 40.94
CA ASP A 339 -0.58 -6.14 41.14
C ASP A 339 -0.26 -4.83 40.40
N ILE A 340 0.93 -4.25 40.63
CA ILE A 340 1.43 -3.03 39.96
C ILE A 340 1.39 -3.17 38.43
N LEU A 341 1.83 -4.31 37.89
CA LEU A 341 1.79 -4.58 36.45
C LEU A 341 0.36 -4.66 35.92
N THR A 342 -0.54 -5.31 36.67
CA THR A 342 -1.94 -5.53 36.28
C THR A 342 -2.73 -4.22 36.28
N GLU A 343 -2.50 -3.36 37.30
CA GLU A 343 -3.05 -2.01 37.39
C GLU A 343 -2.52 -1.11 36.26
N ALA A 344 -1.20 -1.16 35.97
CA ALA A 344 -0.61 -0.40 34.88
C ALA A 344 -1.07 -0.88 33.48
N SER A 345 -1.29 -2.18 33.29
CA SER A 345 -1.96 -2.71 32.09
C SER A 345 -2.42 -4.16 32.24
N SER A 346 -3.67 -4.42 31.86
CA SER A 346 -4.19 -5.79 31.68
C SER A 346 -3.39 -6.67 30.70
N ARG A 347 -2.53 -6.07 29.86
CA ARG A 347 -1.60 -6.80 28.98
C ARG A 347 -0.34 -7.31 29.69
N LEU A 348 -0.02 -6.83 30.89
CA LEU A 348 1.15 -7.24 31.67
C LEU A 348 0.82 -8.30 32.73
N ALA A 349 -0.46 -8.53 33.05
CA ALA A 349 -0.93 -9.49 34.05
C ALA A 349 -0.52 -10.96 33.81
N HIS A 350 -0.08 -11.30 32.60
CA HIS A 350 0.41 -12.62 32.23
C HIS A 350 1.90 -12.85 32.54
N LEU A 351 2.63 -11.81 32.95
CA LEU A 351 4.04 -11.93 33.33
C LEU A 351 4.17 -12.64 34.67
N ASP A 352 5.15 -13.54 34.77
CA ASP A 352 5.62 -14.05 36.05
C ASP A 352 6.63 -13.05 36.64
N THR A 353 6.53 -12.85 37.94
CA THR A 353 7.34 -11.91 38.75
C THR A 353 8.13 -12.64 39.84
N GLY A 354 7.98 -13.97 39.96
CA GLY A 354 8.59 -14.78 41.03
C GLY A 354 10.11 -14.66 41.10
N SER A 355 10.80 -14.73 39.95
CA SER A 355 12.26 -14.62 39.91
C SER A 355 12.80 -13.19 40.00
N TRP A 356 11.98 -12.17 39.76
CA TRP A 356 12.46 -10.80 39.58
C TRP A 356 13.12 -10.25 40.84
N ALA A 357 12.64 -10.60 42.02
CA ALA A 357 13.27 -10.24 43.29
C ALA A 357 14.64 -10.92 43.48
N LYS A 358 14.80 -12.17 43.03
CA LYS A 358 16.05 -12.95 43.10
C LYS A 358 17.10 -12.37 42.13
N GLN A 359 16.70 -12.12 40.88
CA GLN A 359 17.54 -11.48 39.87
C GLN A 359 17.94 -10.05 40.27
N ALA A 360 16.99 -9.24 40.75
CA ALA A 360 17.25 -7.90 41.26
C ALA A 360 18.21 -7.90 42.46
N LYS A 361 18.22 -8.97 43.28
CA LYS A 361 19.20 -9.10 44.36
C LYS A 361 20.61 -9.28 43.78
N MET A 362 20.81 -10.20 42.84
CA MET A 362 22.14 -10.40 42.21
C MET A 362 22.62 -9.13 41.50
N ALA A 363 21.72 -8.39 40.84
CA ALA A 363 22.02 -7.10 40.21
C ALA A 363 22.37 -5.99 41.22
N ALA A 364 21.72 -5.97 42.40
CA ALA A 364 22.01 -5.02 43.49
C ALA A 364 23.32 -5.36 44.23
N ASP A 365 23.66 -6.64 44.32
CA ASP A 365 24.91 -7.16 44.91
C ASP A 365 26.10 -7.13 43.90
N GLU A 366 25.93 -6.46 42.74
CA GLU A 366 26.87 -6.35 41.60
C GLU A 366 27.39 -7.69 41.00
N LYS A 367 26.71 -8.80 41.29
CA LYS A 367 27.04 -10.17 40.88
C LYS A 367 26.61 -10.47 39.43
N TRP A 368 27.10 -9.67 38.48
CA TRP A 368 26.68 -9.72 37.08
C TRP A 368 26.99 -11.07 36.38
N ASP A 369 28.13 -11.69 36.68
CA ASP A 369 28.50 -12.98 36.09
C ASP A 369 27.66 -14.14 36.65
N GLU A 370 27.34 -14.13 37.95
CA GLU A 370 26.43 -15.11 38.57
C GLU A 370 25.00 -14.94 38.06
N LEU A 371 24.52 -13.69 37.93
CA LEU A 371 23.22 -13.38 37.36
C LEU A 371 23.12 -13.89 35.92
N LYS A 372 24.15 -13.65 35.10
CA LYS A 372 24.16 -14.12 33.72
C LYS A 372 24.23 -15.64 33.63
N ALA A 373 25.08 -16.31 34.41
CA ALA A 373 25.14 -17.77 34.46
C ALA A 373 23.82 -18.39 34.92
N TRP A 374 23.08 -17.72 35.82
CA TRP A 374 21.73 -18.13 36.20
C TRP A 374 20.72 -17.91 35.05
N GLN A 375 20.71 -16.74 34.40
CA GLN A 375 19.86 -16.44 33.23
C GLN A 375 20.12 -17.38 32.04
N ASP A 376 21.38 -17.74 31.77
CA ASP A 376 21.74 -18.72 30.73
C ASP A 376 21.29 -20.17 31.11
N SER A 377 20.85 -20.41 32.36
CA SER A 377 20.43 -21.74 32.87
C SER A 377 18.90 -21.92 32.98
N VAL A 378 18.12 -20.84 33.12
CA VAL A 378 16.65 -20.87 33.16
C VAL A 378 16.04 -20.27 31.91
N LYS A 379 14.89 -20.78 31.46
CA LYS A 379 14.31 -20.37 30.17
C LYS A 379 13.15 -19.39 30.35
N GLY A 380 13.44 -18.08 30.29
CA GLY A 380 12.42 -17.03 30.46
C GLY A 380 12.26 -16.56 31.90
N GLY A 381 13.27 -16.74 32.75
CA GLY A 381 13.24 -16.31 34.15
C GLY A 381 12.26 -17.07 35.05
N VAL A 382 12.00 -18.36 34.80
CA VAL A 382 11.23 -19.27 35.67
C VAL A 382 12.13 -20.42 36.13
N GLU A 383 12.08 -20.78 37.41
CA GLU A 383 12.86 -21.90 38.00
C GLU A 383 12.19 -23.27 37.79
#